data_AF-A0A6M2AD99-F1
#
_entry.id   AF-A0A6M2AD99-F1
#
_cell.length_a   1.000
_cell.length_b   1.000
_cell.length_c   1.000
_cell.angle_alpha   90.00
_cell.angle_beta   90.00
_cell.angle_gamma   90.00
#
_symmetry.space_group_name_H-M   'P 1'
#
loop_
_entity.id
_entity.type
_entity.pdbx_description
1 polymer ?
#
loop_
_entity_poly.entity_id
_entity_poly.type
_entity_poly.pdbx_seq_one_letter_code
_entity_poly.pdbx_strand_id
1 'polypeptide(L)'
;LVKLKDNEDLKAWLSRLLGKGEDQKVLYSSGSTQKKVAEFIYESIKQAELNKDFKDSFIVCIQGAASSCDDRMITSLFEVEIYHKIAVAFTNKSLGDVAYLLGHGILVLEECRKIIMKLADEKKKIGINKFTTWLKENSDLDTEEVQKAAATFTENAVDQIEMFLYPIMELRDSLAIPISNASMIHTQFIEIYNDDDIFNIQVELTMLLNDKKGYFSFLSKNPHWQKMLETHPDTQDKYEKITENAYAALPEVSDDTDGRKRCQQVETDREDELFKLTSTVLEQSADFFEKATFLNKDPKRNNLD
;
A
#
# COMPACT_ATOMS: atom_id res chain seq x y z
N LEU A 1 27.19 1.24 -5.79
CA LEU A 1 26.73 2.34 -4.91
C LEU A 1 26.92 3.74 -5.52
N VAL A 2 27.53 3.90 -6.71
CA VAL A 2 27.94 5.23 -7.22
C VAL A 2 26.75 6.04 -7.79
N LYS A 3 25.69 5.42 -8.32
CA LYS A 3 24.63 6.15 -9.03
C LYS A 3 23.51 6.70 -8.14
N LEU A 4 23.28 6.11 -6.98
CA LEU A 4 22.26 6.58 -6.02
C LEU A 4 22.86 7.48 -4.93
N LYS A 5 24.19 7.49 -4.78
CA LYS A 5 24.89 8.25 -3.73
C LYS A 5 24.66 9.76 -3.81
N ASP A 6 24.39 10.29 -4.99
CA ASP A 6 24.17 11.72 -5.21
C ASP A 6 22.68 12.09 -5.21
N ASN A 7 21.78 11.14 -4.93
CA ASN A 7 20.36 11.44 -4.79
C ASN A 7 20.09 12.08 -3.41
N GLU A 8 19.68 13.35 -3.42
CA GLU A 8 19.41 14.13 -2.20
C GLU A 8 18.22 13.58 -1.40
N ASP A 9 17.18 13.06 -2.06
CA ASP A 9 16.03 12.46 -1.39
C ASP A 9 16.44 11.22 -0.59
N LEU A 10 17.32 10.39 -1.14
CA LEU A 10 17.88 9.23 -0.44
C LEU A 10 18.73 9.65 0.75
N LYS A 11 19.55 10.70 0.64
CA LYS A 11 20.33 11.21 1.78
C LYS A 11 19.42 11.72 2.89
N ALA A 12 18.39 12.50 2.54
CA ALA A 12 17.41 13.03 3.47
C ALA A 12 16.63 11.90 4.15
N TRP A 13 16.13 10.94 3.37
CA TRP A 13 15.41 9.77 3.86
C TRP A 13 16.29 8.92 4.81
N LEU A 14 17.52 8.60 4.42
CA LEU A 14 18.45 7.85 5.29
C LEU A 14 18.81 8.61 6.56
N SER A 15 19.03 9.92 6.47
CA SER A 15 19.34 10.76 7.64
C SER A 15 18.19 10.73 8.66
N ARG A 16 16.95 10.78 8.18
CA ARG A 16 15.75 10.72 9.01
C ARG A 16 15.37 9.33 9.49
N LEU A 17 15.77 8.28 8.77
CA LEU A 17 15.51 6.90 9.18
C LEU A 17 16.57 6.37 10.13
N LEU A 18 17.84 6.79 9.96
CA LEU A 18 19.00 6.30 10.71
C LEU A 18 19.63 7.31 11.67
N GLY A 19 19.09 8.54 11.71
CA GLY A 19 19.53 9.61 12.60
C GLY A 19 19.57 9.25 14.09
N LYS A 20 20.00 10.22 14.91
CA LYS A 20 20.07 10.10 16.38
C LYS A 20 19.17 11.12 17.09
N GLY A 21 18.00 11.43 16.52
CA GLY A 21 17.01 12.28 17.16
C GLY A 21 16.46 11.63 18.43
N GLU A 22 16.07 12.42 19.44
CA GLU A 22 15.40 11.89 20.64
C GLU A 22 14.07 11.20 20.30
N ASP A 23 13.40 11.65 19.24
CA ASP A 23 12.14 11.09 18.73
C ASP A 23 12.34 9.70 18.06
N GLN A 24 13.54 9.38 17.57
CA GLN A 24 13.83 8.07 16.94
C GLN A 24 14.06 6.93 17.94
N LYS A 25 14.26 7.22 19.24
CA LYS A 25 14.27 6.17 20.27
C LYS A 25 12.94 5.40 20.30
N VAL A 26 11.87 5.99 19.78
CA VAL A 26 10.52 5.42 19.71
C VAL A 26 10.36 4.45 18.53
N LEU A 27 11.11 4.62 17.43
CA LEU A 27 11.04 3.72 16.26
C LEU A 27 11.98 2.51 16.36
N TYR A 28 13.07 2.63 17.12
CA TYR A 28 14.04 1.55 17.28
C TYR A 28 14.32 1.30 18.75
N SER A 29 13.36 0.64 19.41
CA SER A 29 13.45 0.27 20.83
C SER A 29 14.64 -0.66 21.16
N SER A 30 15.26 -1.30 20.15
CA SER A 30 16.45 -2.13 20.31
C SER A 30 17.49 -1.91 19.20
N GLY A 31 18.78 -2.00 19.56
CA GLY A 31 19.89 -1.94 18.60
C GLY A 31 19.86 -3.07 17.55
N SER A 32 19.23 -4.22 17.86
CA SER A 32 19.03 -5.30 16.89
C SER A 32 18.01 -4.95 15.81
N THR A 33 16.98 -4.17 16.14
CA THR A 33 15.97 -3.72 15.19
C THR A 33 16.57 -2.75 14.17
N GLN A 34 17.31 -1.74 14.66
CA GLN A 34 17.98 -0.76 13.81
C GLN A 34 18.96 -1.41 12.83
N LYS A 35 19.70 -2.42 13.29
CA LYS A 35 20.62 -3.19 12.43
C LYS A 35 19.89 -3.90 11.29
N LYS A 36 18.77 -4.59 11.57
CA LYS A 36 17.97 -5.29 10.54
C LYS A 36 17.43 -4.32 9.49
N VAL A 37 16.95 -3.15 9.91
CA VAL A 37 16.50 -2.11 8.98
C VAL A 37 17.64 -1.59 8.11
N ALA A 38 18.79 -1.28 8.71
CA ALA A 38 19.96 -0.82 7.97
C ALA A 38 20.43 -1.87 6.94
N GLU A 39 20.44 -3.15 7.31
CA GLU A 39 20.75 -4.27 6.41
C GLU A 39 19.74 -4.37 5.26
N PHE A 40 18.44 -4.30 5.56
CA PHE A 40 17.38 -4.33 4.54
C PHE A 40 17.48 -3.15 3.56
N ILE A 41 17.71 -1.94 4.06
CA ILE A 41 17.88 -0.75 3.22
C ILE A 41 19.10 -0.90 2.32
N TYR A 42 20.21 -1.39 2.87
CA TYR A 42 21.42 -1.61 2.10
C TYR A 42 21.20 -2.61 0.95
N GLU A 43 20.52 -3.72 1.21
CA GLU A 43 20.15 -4.68 0.16
C GLU A 43 19.15 -4.09 -0.84
N SER A 44 18.22 -3.24 -0.40
CA SER A 44 17.32 -2.51 -1.31
C SER A 44 18.06 -1.54 -2.21
N ILE A 45 19.04 -0.79 -1.69
CA ILE A 45 19.85 0.11 -2.52
C ILE A 45 20.64 -0.70 -3.56
N LYS A 46 21.23 -1.84 -3.18
CA LYS A 46 21.89 -2.73 -4.15
C LYS A 46 20.92 -3.21 -5.23
N GLN A 47 19.75 -3.68 -4.84
CA GLN A 47 18.76 -4.17 -5.78
C GLN A 47 18.29 -3.07 -6.74
N ALA A 48 18.12 -1.83 -6.26
CA ALA A 48 17.79 -0.67 -7.08
C ALA A 48 18.91 -0.27 -8.06
N GLU A 49 20.17 -0.62 -7.78
CA GLU A 49 21.25 -0.42 -8.76
C GLU A 49 21.24 -1.46 -9.89
N LEU A 50 20.69 -2.65 -9.63
CA LEU A 50 20.66 -3.77 -10.57
C LEU A 50 19.36 -3.80 -11.39
N ASN A 51 18.24 -3.37 -10.82
CA ASN A 51 16.92 -3.41 -11.43
C ASN A 51 16.37 -1.99 -11.61
N LYS A 52 16.28 -1.54 -12.87
CA LYS A 52 15.79 -0.19 -13.20
C LYS A 52 14.35 0.05 -12.76
N ASP A 53 13.45 -0.92 -12.94
CA ASP A 53 12.05 -0.75 -12.57
C ASP A 53 11.90 -0.60 -11.06
N PHE A 54 12.63 -1.42 -10.30
CA PHE A 54 12.65 -1.29 -8.85
C PHE A 54 13.29 0.03 -8.41
N LYS A 55 14.33 0.50 -9.10
CA LYS A 55 14.94 1.81 -8.84
C LYS A 55 13.92 2.94 -8.92
N ASP A 56 13.10 2.91 -9.96
CA ASP A 56 12.11 3.96 -10.21
C ASP A 56 11.03 3.93 -9.11
N SER A 57 10.50 2.75 -8.76
CA SER A 57 9.57 2.60 -7.62
C SER A 57 10.20 3.00 -6.28
N PHE A 58 11.45 2.60 -6.03
CA PHE A 58 12.19 2.92 -4.82
C PHE A 58 12.34 4.43 -4.63
N ILE A 59 12.71 5.16 -5.69
CA ILE A 59 12.84 6.62 -5.65
C ILE A 59 11.49 7.28 -5.36
N VAL A 60 10.42 6.83 -6.00
CA VAL A 60 9.07 7.35 -5.77
C VAL A 60 8.65 7.18 -4.30
N CYS A 61 8.87 6.01 -3.71
CA CYS A 61 8.53 5.75 -2.31
C CYS A 61 9.27 6.69 -1.35
N ILE A 62 10.58 6.91 -1.55
CA ILE A 62 11.37 7.72 -0.61
C ILE A 62 11.15 9.23 -0.81
N GLN A 63 10.84 9.69 -2.02
CA GLN A 63 10.60 11.11 -2.31
C GLN A 63 9.42 11.69 -1.52
N GLY A 64 8.32 10.93 -1.43
CA GLY A 64 7.14 11.34 -0.67
C GLY A 64 7.39 11.40 0.84
N ALA A 65 8.35 10.62 1.34
CA ALA A 65 8.69 10.56 2.76
C ALA A 65 9.75 11.59 3.17
N ALA A 66 10.76 11.82 2.32
CA ALA A 66 11.88 12.73 2.60
C ALA A 66 11.41 14.15 2.99
N SER A 67 10.30 14.60 2.40
CA SER A 67 9.73 15.95 2.59
C SER A 67 8.58 16.04 3.61
N SER A 68 8.23 14.94 4.31
CA SER A 68 7.00 14.88 5.14
C SER A 68 7.25 14.52 6.61
N CYS A 69 6.22 14.18 7.42
CA CYS A 69 6.39 13.76 8.82
C CYS A 69 7.02 12.37 8.96
N ASP A 70 7.40 11.97 10.17
CA ASP A 70 8.09 10.71 10.45
C ASP A 70 7.22 9.47 10.14
N ASP A 71 5.90 9.57 10.20
CA ASP A 71 5.03 8.43 9.88
C ASP A 71 4.99 8.10 8.39
N ARG A 72 5.23 9.10 7.52
CA ARG A 72 5.47 8.85 6.09
C ARG A 72 6.78 8.09 5.86
N MET A 73 7.77 8.21 6.74
CA MET A 73 8.99 7.42 6.66
C MET A 73 8.69 5.93 6.84
N ILE A 74 7.88 5.59 7.84
CA ILE A 74 7.47 4.21 8.10
C ILE A 74 6.68 3.65 6.91
N THR A 75 5.69 4.41 6.43
CA THR A 75 4.87 3.99 5.29
C THR A 75 5.75 3.73 4.06
N SER A 76 6.72 4.62 3.78
CA SER A 76 7.66 4.40 2.69
C SER A 76 8.56 3.17 2.89
N LEU A 77 8.90 2.81 4.14
CA LEU A 77 9.68 1.61 4.43
C LEU A 77 8.87 0.35 4.11
N PHE A 78 7.57 0.32 4.41
CA PHE A 78 6.68 -0.77 4.03
C PHE A 78 6.55 -0.91 2.51
N GLU A 79 6.34 0.20 1.81
CA GLU A 79 6.24 0.22 0.35
C GLU A 79 7.57 -0.25 -0.29
N VAL A 80 8.72 0.25 0.17
CA VAL A 80 10.05 -0.19 -0.28
C VAL A 80 10.25 -1.68 -0.05
N GLU A 81 9.82 -2.22 1.10
CA GLU A 81 9.90 -3.66 1.38
C GLU A 81 9.08 -4.50 0.39
N ILE A 82 7.85 -4.07 0.09
CA ILE A 82 6.99 -4.77 -0.86
C ILE A 82 7.59 -4.71 -2.27
N TYR A 83 8.02 -3.53 -2.72
CA TYR A 83 8.64 -3.38 -4.03
C TYR A 83 9.97 -4.13 -4.16
N HIS A 84 10.77 -4.20 -3.09
CA HIS A 84 11.97 -5.03 -3.05
C HIS A 84 11.61 -6.49 -3.28
N LYS A 85 10.62 -7.01 -2.54
CA LYS A 85 10.16 -8.40 -2.69
C LYS A 85 9.60 -8.65 -4.10
N ILE A 86 8.90 -7.68 -4.68
CA ILE A 86 8.41 -7.77 -6.07
C ILE A 86 9.60 -7.88 -7.04
N ALA A 87 10.63 -7.05 -6.87
CA ALA A 87 11.82 -7.09 -7.72
C ALA A 87 12.57 -8.45 -7.64
N VAL A 88 12.63 -9.03 -6.44
CA VAL A 88 13.18 -10.39 -6.23
C VAL A 88 12.30 -11.45 -6.90
N ALA A 89 10.98 -11.38 -6.71
CA ALA A 89 10.02 -12.30 -7.33
C ALA A 89 10.06 -12.25 -8.87
N PHE A 90 10.22 -11.05 -9.43
CA PHE A 90 10.46 -10.82 -10.86
C PHE A 90 11.73 -11.51 -11.36
N THR A 91 12.84 -11.38 -10.61
CA THR A 91 14.11 -12.03 -10.95
C THR A 91 13.97 -13.55 -10.96
N ASN A 92 13.18 -14.09 -10.03
CA ASN A 92 12.87 -15.51 -9.93
C ASN A 92 11.76 -15.97 -10.89
N LYS A 93 11.20 -15.06 -11.68
CA LYS A 93 10.08 -15.32 -12.60
C LYS A 93 8.85 -15.95 -11.93
N SER A 94 8.59 -15.62 -10.66
CA SER A 94 7.46 -16.20 -9.91
C SER A 94 6.18 -15.38 -10.07
N LEU A 95 5.29 -15.81 -10.96
CA LEU A 95 3.98 -15.17 -11.17
C LEU A 95 3.14 -15.14 -9.89
N GLY A 96 3.10 -16.26 -9.16
CA GLY A 96 2.33 -16.36 -7.91
C GLY A 96 2.83 -15.40 -6.83
N ASP A 97 4.15 -15.24 -6.68
CA ASP A 97 4.72 -14.30 -5.71
C ASP A 97 4.45 -12.85 -6.08
N VAL A 98 4.62 -12.48 -7.36
CA VAL A 98 4.32 -11.10 -7.80
C VAL A 98 2.84 -10.78 -7.56
N ALA A 99 1.93 -11.70 -7.91
CA ALA A 99 0.50 -11.53 -7.69
C ALA A 99 0.16 -11.38 -6.20
N TYR A 100 0.73 -12.23 -5.34
CA TYR A 100 0.55 -12.16 -3.89
C TYR A 100 1.07 -10.83 -3.31
N LEU A 101 2.28 -10.41 -3.68
CA LEU A 101 2.87 -9.16 -3.19
C LEU A 101 2.11 -7.92 -3.63
N LEU A 102 1.58 -7.92 -4.86
CA LEU A 102 0.74 -6.83 -5.35
C LEU A 102 -0.62 -6.79 -4.64
N GLY A 103 -1.27 -7.93 -4.42
CA GLY A 103 -2.57 -7.97 -3.75
C GLY A 103 -2.49 -7.80 -2.24
N HIS A 104 -1.77 -8.67 -1.54
CA HIS A 104 -1.66 -8.62 -0.08
C HIS A 104 -0.74 -7.51 0.43
N GLY A 105 0.14 -6.98 -0.43
CA GLY A 105 0.95 -5.80 -0.14
C GLY A 105 0.27 -4.53 -0.62
N ILE A 106 0.41 -4.21 -1.91
CA ILE A 106 0.04 -2.90 -2.45
C ILE A 106 -1.47 -2.63 -2.34
N LEU A 107 -2.32 -3.54 -2.82
CA LEU A 107 -3.78 -3.34 -2.79
C LEU A 107 -4.32 -3.21 -1.36
N VAL A 108 -3.84 -4.03 -0.42
CA VAL A 108 -4.22 -3.93 1.01
C VAL A 108 -3.78 -2.60 1.62
N LEU A 109 -2.54 -2.15 1.38
CA LEU A 109 -2.07 -0.86 1.90
C LEU A 109 -2.89 0.30 1.32
N GLU A 110 -3.20 0.28 0.02
CA GLU A 110 -4.02 1.30 -0.63
C GLU A 110 -5.44 1.34 -0.08
N GLU A 111 -6.10 0.19 0.05
CA GLU A 111 -7.48 0.13 0.52
C GLU A 111 -7.58 0.44 2.01
N CYS A 112 -6.65 -0.06 2.83
CA CYS A 112 -6.58 0.28 4.25
C CYS A 112 -6.42 1.80 4.43
N ARG A 113 -5.61 2.47 3.60
CA ARG A 113 -5.48 3.93 3.64
C ARG A 113 -6.81 4.62 3.37
N LYS A 114 -7.60 4.16 2.38
CA LYS A 114 -8.92 4.73 2.08
C LYS A 114 -9.90 4.51 3.23
N ILE A 115 -9.94 3.32 3.83
CA ILE A 115 -10.80 3.00 4.97
C ILE A 115 -10.43 3.92 6.15
N ILE A 116 -9.13 4.06 6.44
CA ILE A 116 -8.66 4.93 7.52
C ILE A 116 -8.94 6.41 7.28
N MET A 117 -8.81 6.90 6.06
CA MET A 117 -9.18 8.29 5.76
C MET A 117 -10.66 8.56 6.06
N LYS A 118 -11.56 7.63 5.70
CA LYS A 118 -12.99 7.74 6.03
C LYS A 118 -13.21 7.71 7.53
N LEU A 119 -12.56 6.77 8.23
CA LEU A 119 -12.68 6.64 9.69
C LEU A 119 -12.15 7.88 10.40
N ALA A 120 -11.02 8.44 9.96
CA ALA A 120 -10.45 9.67 10.50
C ALA A 120 -11.42 10.85 10.36
N ASP A 121 -12.08 10.99 9.22
CA ASP A 121 -13.10 12.02 9.01
C ASP A 121 -14.32 11.83 9.94
N GLU A 122 -14.74 10.59 10.19
CA GLU A 122 -15.81 10.26 11.12
C GLU A 122 -15.42 10.57 12.58
N LYS A 123 -14.23 10.14 13.01
CA LYS A 123 -13.71 10.42 14.35
C LYS A 123 -13.50 11.92 14.55
N LYS A 124 -13.03 12.66 13.53
CA LYS A 124 -12.91 14.13 13.56
C LYS A 124 -14.27 14.78 13.79
N LYS A 125 -15.34 14.33 13.11
CA LYS A 125 -16.70 14.84 13.34
C LYS A 125 -17.19 14.56 14.77
N ILE A 126 -16.95 13.36 15.29
CA ILE A 126 -17.33 12.98 16.65
C ILE A 126 -16.56 13.83 17.68
N GLY A 127 -15.25 13.99 17.50
CA GLY A 127 -14.38 14.80 18.35
C GLY A 127 -14.81 16.26 18.39
N ILE A 128 -15.05 16.87 17.22
CA ILE A 128 -15.57 18.24 17.10
C ILE A 128 -16.88 18.39 17.87
N ASN A 129 -17.82 17.45 17.72
CA ASN A 129 -19.11 17.52 18.41
C ASN A 129 -18.95 17.41 19.94
N LYS A 130 -18.15 16.45 20.42
CA LYS A 130 -17.90 16.27 21.87
C LYS A 130 -17.22 17.50 22.48
N PHE A 131 -16.19 18.02 21.83
CA PHE A 131 -15.45 19.18 22.33
C PHE A 131 -16.26 20.48 22.23
N THR A 132 -17.08 20.64 21.19
CA THR A 132 -18.05 21.74 21.07
C THR A 132 -19.03 21.73 22.24
N THR A 133 -19.59 20.57 22.58
CA THR A 133 -20.49 20.42 23.74
C THR A 133 -19.76 20.79 25.03
N TRP A 134 -18.56 20.25 25.23
CA TRP A 134 -17.76 20.55 26.43
C TRP A 134 -17.44 22.05 26.56
N LEU A 135 -17.02 22.73 25.48
CA LEU A 135 -16.74 24.16 25.49
C LEU A 135 -17.99 25.00 25.79
N LYS A 136 -19.15 24.64 25.24
CA LYS A 136 -20.42 25.32 25.54
C LYS A 136 -20.82 25.19 27.01
N GLU A 137 -20.44 24.09 27.66
CA GLU A 137 -20.74 23.82 29.06
C GLU A 137 -19.72 24.46 30.02
N ASN A 138 -18.49 24.73 29.56
CA ASN A 138 -17.35 25.07 30.43
C ASN A 138 -16.63 26.38 30.05
N SER A 139 -17.13 27.15 29.10
CA SER A 139 -16.53 28.42 28.69
C SER A 139 -17.59 29.47 28.35
N ASP A 140 -17.21 30.75 28.44
CA ASP A 140 -18.03 31.90 28.04
C ASP A 140 -17.84 32.28 26.56
N LEU A 141 -17.18 31.41 25.77
CA LEU A 141 -16.93 31.63 24.35
C LEU A 141 -18.24 31.67 23.57
N ASP A 142 -18.30 32.51 22.54
CA ASP A 142 -19.45 32.50 21.64
C ASP A 142 -19.46 31.25 20.74
N THR A 143 -20.59 31.02 20.05
CA THR A 143 -20.76 29.79 19.25
C THR A 143 -19.74 29.67 18.10
N GLU A 144 -19.30 30.79 17.52
CA GLU A 144 -18.34 30.79 16.41
C GLU A 144 -16.93 30.48 16.93
N GLU A 145 -16.55 31.08 18.06
CA GLU A 145 -15.28 30.82 18.75
C GLU A 145 -15.17 29.36 19.20
N VAL A 146 -16.26 28.79 19.75
CA VAL A 146 -16.30 27.37 20.14
C VAL A 146 -16.09 26.46 18.93
N GLN A 147 -16.78 26.72 17.82
CA GLN A 147 -16.66 25.89 16.61
C GLN A 147 -15.24 25.94 16.05
N LYS A 148 -14.62 27.12 16.03
CA LYS A 148 -13.25 27.31 15.55
C LYS A 148 -12.22 26.62 16.45
N ALA A 149 -12.38 26.73 17.76
CA ALA A 149 -11.52 26.05 18.73
C ALA A 149 -11.65 24.53 18.61
N ALA A 150 -12.87 24.01 18.46
CA ALA A 150 -13.12 22.59 18.28
C ALA A 150 -12.54 22.03 16.97
N ALA A 151 -12.69 22.75 15.87
CA ALA A 151 -12.10 22.37 14.60
C ALA A 151 -10.57 22.33 14.69
N THR A 152 -9.95 23.36 15.28
CA THR A 152 -8.49 23.47 15.42
C THR A 152 -7.93 22.37 16.33
N PHE A 153 -8.58 22.10 17.47
CA PHE A 153 -8.15 21.04 18.38
C PHE A 153 -8.24 19.67 17.71
N THR A 154 -9.35 19.38 17.05
CA THR A 154 -9.58 18.05 16.46
C THR A 154 -8.72 17.81 15.21
N GLU A 155 -8.37 18.86 14.47
CA GLU A 155 -7.40 18.78 13.37
C GLU A 155 -6.00 18.39 13.83
N ASN A 156 -5.60 18.84 15.02
CA ASN A 156 -4.31 18.47 15.61
C ASN A 156 -4.35 17.15 16.39
N ALA A 157 -5.54 16.64 16.72
CA ALA A 157 -5.71 15.43 17.54
C ALA A 157 -5.78 14.14 16.72
N VAL A 158 -5.93 14.22 15.39
CA VAL A 158 -6.11 13.06 14.51
C VAL A 158 -5.05 13.09 13.42
N ASP A 159 -3.90 12.46 13.69
CA ASP A 159 -2.91 12.20 12.63
C ASP A 159 -3.37 10.99 11.79
N GLN A 160 -3.71 11.26 10.53
CA GLN A 160 -4.20 10.25 9.60
C GLN A 160 -3.18 9.14 9.30
N ILE A 161 -1.89 9.43 9.43
CA ILE A 161 -0.83 8.46 9.10
C ILE A 161 -0.60 7.55 10.31
N GLU A 162 -0.60 8.09 11.53
CA GLU A 162 -0.53 7.27 12.74
C GLU A 162 -1.76 6.35 12.85
N MET A 163 -2.94 6.87 12.49
CA MET A 163 -4.14 6.05 12.29
C MET A 163 -3.93 4.96 11.23
N PHE A 164 -3.21 5.24 10.14
CA PHE A 164 -2.98 4.24 9.09
C PHE A 164 -2.05 3.11 9.53
N LEU A 165 -1.02 3.40 10.33
CA LEU A 165 0.01 2.43 10.68
C LEU A 165 -0.49 1.34 11.65
N TYR A 166 -1.32 1.71 12.62
CA TYR A 166 -1.77 0.77 13.66
C TYR A 166 -2.55 -0.44 13.10
N PRO A 167 -3.62 -0.28 12.29
CA PRO A 167 -4.34 -1.40 11.70
C PRO A 167 -3.46 -2.29 10.81
N ILE A 168 -2.52 -1.71 10.05
CA ILE A 168 -1.61 -2.49 9.21
C ILE A 168 -0.73 -3.41 10.04
N MET A 169 -0.27 -2.95 11.20
CA MET A 169 0.52 -3.77 12.12
C MET A 169 -0.34 -4.86 12.77
N GLU A 170 -1.50 -4.48 13.29
CA GLU A 170 -2.40 -5.39 14.01
C GLU A 170 -2.95 -6.50 13.10
N LEU A 171 -3.26 -6.15 11.85
CA LEU A 171 -3.84 -7.07 10.87
C LEU A 171 -2.80 -7.74 9.97
N ARG A 172 -1.50 -7.48 10.17
CA ARG A 172 -0.43 -8.01 9.32
C ARG A 172 -0.53 -9.53 9.19
N ASP A 173 -0.55 -10.24 10.31
CA ASP A 173 -0.48 -11.69 10.31
C ASP A 173 -1.80 -12.32 9.86
N SER A 174 -2.93 -11.70 10.22
CA SER A 174 -4.27 -12.19 9.85
C SER A 174 -4.60 -11.98 8.38
N LEU A 175 -4.07 -10.92 7.75
CA LEU A 175 -4.24 -10.63 6.33
C LEU A 175 -3.03 -11.06 5.48
N ALA A 176 -2.02 -11.68 6.10
CA ALA A 176 -0.76 -12.05 5.48
C ALA A 176 -0.11 -10.88 4.71
N ILE A 177 -0.05 -9.69 5.30
CA ILE A 177 0.59 -8.51 4.70
C ILE A 177 2.11 -8.75 4.67
N PRO A 178 2.77 -8.67 3.51
CA PRO A 178 4.16 -9.10 3.34
C PRO A 178 5.16 -8.03 3.79
N ILE A 179 5.05 -7.58 5.04
CA ILE A 179 5.97 -6.62 5.68
C ILE A 179 6.61 -7.25 6.93
N SER A 180 7.92 -7.21 7.04
CA SER A 180 8.67 -7.85 8.13
C SER A 180 8.94 -6.88 9.27
N ASN A 181 8.96 -5.59 8.95
CA ASN A 181 9.38 -4.52 9.85
C ASN A 181 8.23 -3.88 10.64
N ALA A 182 7.07 -4.54 10.75
CA ALA A 182 5.91 -3.97 11.43
C ALA A 182 6.11 -3.83 12.96
N SER A 183 6.94 -4.66 13.60
CA SER A 183 7.17 -4.61 15.06
C SER A 183 7.98 -3.41 15.55
N MET A 184 8.22 -2.42 14.69
CA MET A 184 9.17 -1.32 14.90
C MET A 184 8.49 0.01 15.25
N ILE A 185 7.19 0.00 15.51
CA ILE A 185 6.42 1.23 15.66
C ILE A 185 5.70 1.14 17.01
N HIS A 186 6.03 2.05 17.92
CA HIS A 186 5.30 2.19 19.16
C HIS A 186 3.97 2.88 18.88
N THR A 187 2.88 2.11 18.96
CA THR A 187 1.54 2.61 18.67
C THR A 187 0.96 3.27 19.91
N GLN A 188 1.25 4.57 20.09
CA GLN A 188 0.59 5.41 21.09
C GLN A 188 -0.92 5.60 20.80
N PHE A 189 -1.39 5.11 19.65
CA PHE A 189 -2.74 5.32 19.11
C PHE A 189 -3.72 4.17 19.31
N ILE A 190 -3.38 3.21 20.18
CA ILE A 190 -4.32 2.16 20.62
C ILE A 190 -5.63 2.80 21.12
N GLU A 191 -5.57 4.01 21.69
CA GLU A 191 -6.74 4.69 22.27
C GLU A 191 -7.71 5.30 21.24
N ILE A 192 -7.32 5.49 19.97
CA ILE A 192 -8.23 6.02 18.92
C ILE A 192 -9.18 4.93 18.41
N TYR A 193 -8.68 3.71 18.33
CA TYR A 193 -9.41 2.55 17.82
C TYR A 193 -10.14 1.86 18.96
N ASN A 194 -11.40 1.52 18.74
CA ASN A 194 -12.03 0.46 19.51
C ASN A 194 -11.89 -0.89 18.78
N ASP A 195 -12.20 -1.98 19.48
CA ASP A 195 -12.10 -3.33 18.91
C ASP A 195 -12.98 -3.50 17.65
N ASP A 196 -14.14 -2.83 17.62
CA ASP A 196 -15.05 -2.85 16.48
C ASP A 196 -14.42 -2.19 15.24
N ASP A 197 -13.66 -1.10 15.39
CA ASP A 197 -12.99 -0.41 14.29
C ASP A 197 -11.98 -1.36 13.61
N ILE A 198 -11.14 -2.03 14.40
CA ILE A 198 -10.15 -2.99 13.88
C ILE A 198 -10.83 -4.20 13.24
N PHE A 199 -11.86 -4.74 13.87
CA PHE A 199 -12.66 -5.83 13.31
C PHE A 199 -13.29 -5.44 11.97
N ASN A 200 -13.88 -4.26 11.87
CA ASN A 200 -14.51 -3.78 10.64
C ASN A 200 -13.49 -3.59 9.52
N ILE A 201 -12.31 -3.00 9.81
CA ILE A 201 -11.21 -2.87 8.84
C ILE A 201 -10.79 -4.26 8.35
N GLN A 202 -10.63 -5.22 9.25
CA GLN A 202 -10.27 -6.60 8.90
C GLN A 202 -11.32 -7.23 7.98
N VAL A 203 -12.61 -7.08 8.29
CA VAL A 203 -13.71 -7.61 7.48
C VAL A 203 -13.69 -7.01 6.08
N GLU A 204 -13.57 -5.68 5.97
CA GLU A 204 -13.53 -5.00 4.66
C GLU A 204 -12.33 -5.47 3.82
N LEU A 205 -11.13 -5.53 4.39
CA LEU A 205 -9.94 -6.00 3.68
C LEU A 205 -10.02 -7.50 3.33
N THR A 206 -10.65 -8.31 4.17
CA THR A 206 -10.89 -9.73 3.88
C THR A 206 -11.89 -9.89 2.73
N MET A 207 -12.95 -9.08 2.69
CA MET A 207 -13.89 -9.07 1.58
C MET A 207 -13.23 -8.63 0.28
N LEU A 208 -12.36 -7.62 0.32
CA LEU A 208 -11.55 -7.18 -0.81
C LEU A 208 -10.68 -8.31 -1.37
N LEU A 209 -9.95 -9.02 -0.50
CA LEU A 209 -9.07 -10.12 -0.92
C LEU A 209 -9.85 -11.35 -1.43
N ASN A 210 -11.09 -11.53 -0.98
CA ASN A 210 -11.96 -12.62 -1.44
C ASN A 210 -12.77 -12.26 -2.71
N ASP A 211 -12.84 -10.98 -3.09
CA ASP A 211 -13.39 -10.58 -4.38
C ASP A 211 -12.40 -10.90 -5.51
N LYS A 212 -12.47 -12.14 -6.00
CA LYS A 212 -11.62 -12.60 -7.12
C LYS A 212 -11.68 -11.67 -8.32
N LYS A 213 -12.87 -11.14 -8.66
CA LYS A 213 -13.02 -10.27 -9.82
C LYS A 213 -12.34 -8.93 -9.59
N GLY A 214 -12.56 -8.31 -8.43
CA GLY A 214 -11.87 -7.09 -8.02
C GLY A 214 -10.35 -7.28 -7.99
N TYR A 215 -9.87 -8.37 -7.41
CA TYR A 215 -8.46 -8.71 -7.30
C TYR A 215 -7.81 -8.90 -8.68
N PHE A 216 -8.41 -9.69 -9.57
CA PHE A 216 -7.90 -9.91 -10.93
C PHE A 216 -7.95 -8.63 -11.76
N SER A 217 -8.96 -7.78 -11.55
CA SER A 217 -9.08 -6.47 -12.22
C SER A 217 -8.00 -5.50 -11.75
N PHE A 218 -7.68 -5.50 -10.45
CA PHE A 218 -6.55 -4.73 -9.92
C PHE A 218 -5.25 -5.18 -10.56
N LEU A 219 -4.98 -6.49 -10.57
CA LEU A 219 -3.74 -7.02 -11.16
C LEU A 219 -3.65 -6.73 -12.65
N SER A 220 -4.69 -6.95 -13.44
CA SER A 220 -4.66 -6.73 -14.90
C SER A 220 -4.34 -5.27 -15.28
N LYS A 221 -4.61 -4.32 -14.38
CA LYS A 221 -4.32 -2.89 -14.54
C LYS A 221 -3.00 -2.47 -13.92
N ASN A 222 -2.39 -3.29 -13.07
CA ASN A 222 -1.15 -2.95 -12.40
C ASN A 222 0.05 -3.04 -13.35
N PRO A 223 0.87 -1.98 -13.53
CA PRO A 223 1.99 -1.98 -14.47
C PRO A 223 3.05 -3.06 -14.17
N HIS A 224 3.30 -3.35 -12.89
CA HIS A 224 4.24 -4.41 -12.52
C HIS A 224 3.70 -5.79 -12.90
N TRP A 225 2.40 -6.03 -12.77
CA TRP A 225 1.81 -7.28 -13.23
C TRP A 225 1.86 -7.41 -14.76
N GLN A 226 1.51 -6.35 -15.50
CA GLN A 226 1.58 -6.37 -16.97
C GLN A 226 3.00 -6.64 -17.47
N LYS A 227 4.01 -6.00 -16.87
CA LYS A 227 5.42 -6.25 -17.21
C LYS A 227 5.86 -7.68 -16.88
N MET A 228 5.31 -8.25 -15.82
CA MET A 228 5.55 -9.66 -15.49
C MET A 228 4.95 -10.57 -16.57
N LEU A 229 3.70 -10.33 -17.00
CA LEU A 229 3.07 -11.09 -18.08
C LEU A 229 3.82 -10.97 -19.42
N GLU A 230 4.31 -9.77 -19.72
CA GLU A 230 5.08 -9.46 -20.94
C GLU A 230 6.41 -10.23 -21.00
N THR A 231 7.09 -10.36 -19.86
CA THR A 231 8.47 -10.89 -19.82
C THR A 231 8.57 -12.35 -19.37
N HIS A 232 7.48 -12.92 -18.87
CA HIS A 232 7.46 -14.29 -18.40
C HIS A 232 7.27 -15.28 -19.57
N PRO A 233 8.11 -16.33 -19.72
CA PRO A 233 8.07 -17.25 -20.87
C PRO A 233 6.70 -17.88 -21.14
N ASP A 234 5.95 -18.23 -20.09
CA ASP A 234 4.66 -18.93 -20.23
C ASP A 234 3.50 -18.02 -20.67
N THR A 235 3.68 -16.69 -20.61
CA THR A 235 2.63 -15.70 -20.88
C THR A 235 2.99 -14.71 -21.98
N GLN A 236 4.27 -14.58 -22.33
CA GLN A 236 4.80 -13.62 -23.29
C GLN A 236 4.04 -13.66 -24.62
N ASP A 237 3.95 -14.81 -25.28
CA ASP A 237 3.27 -14.94 -26.59
C ASP A 237 1.79 -14.51 -26.54
N LYS A 238 1.10 -14.82 -25.43
CA LYS A 238 -0.31 -14.45 -25.23
C LYS A 238 -0.43 -12.94 -25.02
N TYR A 239 0.46 -12.36 -24.22
CA TYR A 239 0.49 -10.93 -23.95
C TYR A 239 0.81 -10.11 -25.20
N GLU A 240 1.79 -10.55 -26.00
CA GLU A 240 2.17 -9.94 -27.28
C GLU A 240 0.98 -9.96 -28.24
N LYS A 241 0.33 -11.11 -28.42
CA LYS A 241 -0.86 -11.23 -29.27
C LYS A 241 -2.02 -10.32 -28.84
N ILE A 242 -2.28 -10.18 -27.54
CA ILE A 242 -3.30 -9.25 -27.02
C ILE A 242 -2.94 -7.81 -27.42
N THR A 243 -1.67 -7.45 -27.29
CA THR A 243 -1.16 -6.12 -27.58
C THR A 243 -1.17 -5.82 -29.08
N GLU A 244 -0.74 -6.76 -29.92
CA GLU A 244 -0.80 -6.65 -31.39
C GLU A 244 -2.24 -6.49 -31.90
N ASN A 245 -3.18 -7.30 -31.38
CA ASN A 245 -4.58 -7.21 -31.74
C ASN A 245 -5.17 -5.84 -31.38
N ALA A 246 -4.81 -5.29 -30.22
CA ALA A 246 -5.23 -3.97 -29.80
C ALA A 246 -4.67 -2.88 -30.74
N TYR A 247 -3.37 -2.92 -31.06
CA TYR A 247 -2.76 -1.96 -31.99
C TYR A 247 -3.35 -2.05 -33.41
N ALA A 248 -3.60 -3.26 -33.91
CA ALA A 248 -4.21 -3.47 -35.22
C ALA A 248 -5.67 -2.97 -35.30
N ALA A 249 -6.37 -2.88 -34.17
CA ALA A 249 -7.73 -2.39 -34.08
C ALA A 249 -7.83 -0.87 -33.90
N LEU A 250 -6.71 -0.16 -33.67
CA LEU A 250 -6.71 1.29 -33.55
C LEU A 250 -7.11 1.94 -34.88
N PRO A 251 -8.04 2.91 -34.87
CA PRO A 251 -8.41 3.62 -36.09
C PRO A 251 -7.22 4.43 -36.62
N GLU A 252 -7.12 4.58 -37.95
CA GLU A 252 -6.24 5.58 -38.55
C GLU A 252 -6.58 6.96 -37.96
N VAL A 253 -5.53 7.71 -37.58
CA VAL A 253 -5.59 8.94 -36.78
C VAL A 253 -6.75 9.85 -37.21
N SER A 254 -7.85 9.78 -36.47
CA SER A 254 -8.98 10.71 -36.57
C SER A 254 -9.26 11.27 -35.19
N ASP A 255 -9.11 12.59 -35.05
CA ASP A 255 -9.31 13.32 -33.79
C ASP A 255 -10.79 13.67 -33.53
N ASP A 256 -11.68 13.15 -34.38
CA ASP A 256 -13.12 13.28 -34.19
C ASP A 256 -13.62 12.50 -32.96
N THR A 257 -14.84 12.80 -32.54
CA THR A 257 -15.48 12.15 -31.39
C THR A 257 -15.61 10.63 -31.58
N ASP A 258 -15.70 10.17 -32.82
CA ASP A 258 -15.90 8.76 -33.16
C ASP A 258 -14.58 7.97 -33.07
N GLY A 259 -13.47 8.57 -33.54
CA GLY A 259 -12.11 8.09 -33.37
C GLY A 259 -11.75 7.92 -31.90
N ARG A 260 -12.04 8.93 -31.06
CA ARG A 260 -11.83 8.84 -29.59
C ARG A 260 -12.63 7.71 -28.94
N LYS A 261 -13.91 7.54 -29.30
CA LYS A 261 -14.73 6.43 -28.79
C LYS A 261 -14.20 5.08 -29.22
N ARG A 262 -13.73 4.93 -30.47
CA ARG A 262 -13.10 3.69 -30.94
C ARG A 262 -11.81 3.37 -30.19
N CYS A 263 -10.94 4.35 -29.95
CA CYS A 263 -9.73 4.14 -29.15
C CYS A 263 -10.07 3.67 -27.72
N GLN A 264 -11.07 4.28 -27.07
CA GLN A 264 -11.53 3.85 -25.74
C GLN A 264 -12.08 2.41 -25.76
N GLN A 265 -12.82 2.03 -26.80
CA GLN A 265 -13.32 0.65 -26.94
C GLN A 265 -12.16 -0.34 -27.10
N VAL A 266 -11.16 -0.02 -27.92
CA VAL A 266 -9.97 -0.87 -28.12
C VAL A 266 -9.19 -1.05 -26.80
N GLU A 267 -9.04 0.01 -26.02
CA GLU A 267 -8.42 -0.07 -24.69
C GLU A 267 -9.24 -0.94 -23.74
N THR A 268 -10.57 -0.79 -23.75
CA THR A 268 -11.48 -1.63 -22.94
C THR A 268 -11.38 -3.10 -23.32
N ASP A 269 -11.40 -3.41 -24.62
CA ASP A 269 -11.26 -4.79 -25.12
C ASP A 269 -9.90 -5.39 -24.74
N ARG A 270 -8.81 -4.59 -24.81
CA ARG A 270 -7.48 -4.99 -24.35
C ARG A 270 -7.47 -5.29 -22.85
N GLU A 271 -8.08 -4.43 -22.03
CA GLU A 271 -8.18 -4.64 -20.58
C GLU A 271 -8.94 -5.94 -20.24
N ASP A 272 -10.03 -6.23 -20.96
CA ASP A 272 -10.81 -7.45 -20.80
C ASP A 272 -10.00 -8.72 -21.16
N GLU A 273 -9.19 -8.67 -22.22
CA GLU A 273 -8.30 -9.78 -22.58
C GLU A 273 -7.15 -9.96 -21.57
N LEU A 274 -6.57 -8.87 -21.05
CA LEU A 274 -5.58 -8.92 -19.97
C LEU A 274 -6.18 -9.48 -18.67
N PHE A 275 -7.44 -9.16 -18.38
CA PHE A 275 -8.17 -9.75 -17.26
C PHE A 275 -8.34 -11.26 -17.44
N LYS A 276 -8.72 -11.74 -18.64
CA LYS A 276 -8.84 -13.17 -18.94
C LYS A 276 -7.50 -13.90 -18.80
N LEU A 277 -6.41 -13.31 -19.31
CA LEU A 277 -5.07 -13.87 -19.18
C LEU A 277 -4.65 -13.96 -17.72
N THR A 278 -4.86 -12.88 -16.95
CA THR A 278 -4.58 -12.83 -15.51
C THR A 278 -5.34 -13.91 -14.75
N SER A 279 -6.64 -14.04 -15.01
CA SER A 279 -7.50 -15.06 -14.39
C SER A 279 -6.96 -16.46 -14.68
N THR A 280 -6.66 -16.76 -15.94
CA THR A 280 -6.13 -18.06 -16.38
C THR A 280 -4.81 -18.40 -15.68
N VAL A 281 -3.88 -17.43 -15.62
CA VAL A 281 -2.57 -17.61 -14.98
C VAL A 281 -2.71 -17.93 -13.50
N LEU A 282 -3.56 -17.18 -12.79
CA LEU A 282 -3.73 -17.36 -11.35
C LEU A 282 -4.50 -18.64 -11.02
N GLU A 283 -5.51 -19.00 -11.82
CA GLU A 283 -6.25 -20.26 -11.69
C GLU A 283 -5.35 -21.50 -11.88
N GLN A 284 -4.28 -21.37 -12.66
CA GLN A 284 -3.29 -22.43 -12.89
C GLN A 284 -2.15 -22.44 -11.86
N SER A 285 -2.01 -21.37 -11.07
CA SER A 285 -0.96 -21.25 -10.07
C SER A 285 -1.38 -21.91 -8.75
N ALA A 286 -0.95 -23.16 -8.53
CA ALA A 286 -1.17 -23.86 -7.27
C ALA A 286 -0.59 -23.08 -6.06
N ASP A 287 0.61 -22.52 -6.23
CA ASP A 287 1.33 -21.76 -5.21
C ASP A 287 0.59 -20.47 -4.80
N PHE A 288 -0.13 -19.83 -5.72
CA PHE A 288 -0.89 -18.62 -5.41
C PHE A 288 -2.01 -18.91 -4.42
N PHE A 289 -2.82 -19.95 -4.69
CA PHE A 289 -3.92 -20.28 -3.80
C PHE A 289 -3.43 -20.82 -2.46
N GLU A 290 -2.34 -21.56 -2.41
CA GLU A 290 -1.79 -22.02 -1.11
C GLU A 290 -1.38 -20.84 -0.23
N LYS A 291 -0.78 -19.80 -0.81
CA LYS A 291 -0.40 -18.58 -0.09
C LYS A 291 -1.62 -17.72 0.28
N ALA A 292 -2.62 -17.63 -0.60
CA ALA A 292 -3.84 -16.84 -0.37
C ALA A 292 -4.86 -17.53 0.56
N THR A 293 -4.87 -18.87 0.64
CA THR A 293 -5.86 -19.63 1.45
C THR A 293 -5.63 -19.54 2.96
N PHE A 294 -4.54 -18.93 3.43
CA PHE A 294 -4.37 -18.63 4.86
C PHE A 294 -5.52 -17.78 5.45
N LEU A 295 -6.28 -17.06 4.62
CA LEU A 295 -7.44 -16.26 5.00
C LEU A 295 -8.69 -17.07 5.39
N ASN A 296 -8.76 -18.37 5.11
CA ASN A 296 -9.94 -19.21 5.41
C ASN A 296 -9.84 -19.97 6.75
N LYS A 297 -8.77 -19.78 7.53
CA LYS A 297 -8.71 -20.29 8.90
C LYS A 297 -9.51 -19.33 9.77
N ASP A 298 -10.70 -19.77 10.15
CA ASP A 298 -11.70 -19.07 10.97
C ASP A 298 -11.07 -18.12 12.02
N PRO A 299 -11.19 -16.78 11.86
CA PRO A 299 -10.57 -15.81 12.78
C PRO A 299 -11.05 -16.00 14.23
N LYS A 300 -12.22 -16.60 14.42
CA LYS A 300 -12.84 -16.77 15.74
C LYS A 300 -12.31 -17.95 16.55
N ARG A 301 -11.43 -18.80 16.02
CA ARG A 301 -10.95 -20.01 16.71
C ARG A 301 -9.63 -19.89 17.46
N ASN A 302 -8.89 -18.79 17.34
CA ASN A 302 -7.56 -18.68 17.96
C ASN A 302 -7.49 -17.82 19.23
N ASN A 303 -8.59 -17.24 19.70
CA ASN A 303 -8.63 -16.41 20.93
C ASN A 303 -9.58 -16.94 22.02
N LEU A 304 -9.95 -18.23 21.97
CA LEU A 304 -10.68 -18.91 23.05
C LEU A 304 -10.03 -20.28 23.32
N ASP A 305 -8.81 -20.25 23.83
CA ASP A 305 -8.22 -21.31 24.67
C ASP A 305 -7.12 -20.70 25.57
#